data_AF-A0A958JEP1-F1
#
_entry.id   AF-A0A958JEP1-F1
#
_cell.length_a   1.000
_cell.length_b   1.000
_cell.length_c   1.000
_cell.angle_alpha   90.00
_cell.angle_beta   90.00
_cell.angle_gamma   90.00
#
_symmetry.space_group_name_H-M   'P 1'
#
loop_
_entity.id
_entity.type
_entity.pdbx_description
1 polymer ?
#
loop_
_entity_poly.entity_id
_entity_poly.type
_entity_poly.pdbx_seq_one_letter_code
_entity_poly.pdbx_strand_id
1 'polypeptide(L)'
;LISGMISAKNIGCSKKSIIHVLYNNYGGQVTMDFITEINYILEYYLYRRGLTITYRHIASSNISEIQENISSMKSFIQRQIDTLHTGNEGLCERAAANKRLEIEYKTYNLAMELSTYSDRMVFENISQDNPLRVMADSGAKGSSRNSMQICGALGQQFMYGRLPEKVITNGERCSPFHRVGSTDIAATGFIENSFMTGLSPCEMFFHIMAARVNLIDTSVKTSETGHFSRKAHKFLEDYVIEYDGSVRGAGGRIVSFVYLDGFAVESTIQTKTNELGEFCSPIDVDWICDHINKNY
;
A
#
# COMPACT_ATOMS: atom_id res chain seq x y z
N LEU A 1 -9.88 14.94 -24.32
CA LEU A 1 -8.70 14.10 -23.98
C LEU A 1 -7.81 14.06 -25.22
N ILE A 2 -6.51 14.37 -25.11
CA ILE A 2 -5.59 14.34 -26.28
C ILE A 2 -4.90 12.98 -26.39
N SER A 3 -4.36 12.46 -25.28
CA SER A 3 -3.76 11.11 -25.20
C SER A 3 -3.75 10.60 -23.76
N GLY A 4 -3.49 9.30 -23.58
CA GLY A 4 -3.34 8.65 -22.27
C GLY A 4 -4.53 7.77 -21.85
N MET A 5 -4.28 6.90 -20.87
CA MET A 5 -5.31 6.05 -20.27
C MET A 5 -5.83 6.70 -18.97
N ILE A 6 -7.15 6.78 -18.83
CA ILE A 6 -7.79 7.32 -17.64
C ILE A 6 -7.83 6.23 -16.57
N SER A 7 -7.28 6.53 -15.39
CA SER A 7 -7.25 5.64 -14.22
C SER A 7 -7.86 6.31 -12.98
N ALA A 8 -7.88 5.59 -11.84
CA ALA A 8 -8.26 6.15 -10.54
C ALA A 8 -7.43 7.40 -10.15
N LYS A 9 -6.22 7.58 -10.71
CA LYS A 9 -5.43 8.81 -10.50
C LYS A 9 -6.05 10.04 -11.16
N ASN A 10 -6.81 9.84 -12.23
CA ASN A 10 -7.38 10.92 -13.04
C ASN A 10 -8.81 11.26 -12.64
N ILE A 11 -9.63 10.25 -12.29
CA ILE A 11 -11.05 10.44 -11.93
C ILE A 11 -11.31 10.23 -10.44
N GLY A 12 -10.40 9.58 -9.69
CA GLY A 12 -10.59 9.36 -8.26
C GLY A 12 -10.24 10.58 -7.39
N CYS A 13 -10.16 10.32 -6.08
CA CYS A 13 -9.84 11.32 -5.05
C CYS A 13 -8.34 11.69 -4.99
N SER A 14 -7.69 11.81 -6.15
CA SER A 14 -6.29 12.19 -6.27
C SER A 14 -6.14 13.71 -6.38
N LYS A 15 -4.98 14.23 -5.95
CA LYS A 15 -4.62 15.64 -6.15
C LYS A 15 -4.54 15.95 -7.65
N LYS A 16 -4.96 17.16 -8.06
CA LYS A 16 -5.07 17.59 -9.47
C LYS A 16 -5.81 16.59 -10.39
N SER A 17 -6.76 15.81 -9.85
CA SER A 17 -7.63 14.96 -10.67
C SER A 17 -8.60 15.80 -11.50
N ILE A 18 -9.22 15.21 -12.53
CA ILE A 18 -10.20 15.90 -13.38
C ILE A 18 -11.35 16.46 -12.53
N ILE A 19 -11.85 15.67 -11.57
CA ILE A 19 -12.92 16.11 -10.66
C ILE A 19 -12.47 17.30 -9.81
N HIS A 20 -11.26 17.25 -9.26
CA HIS A 20 -10.73 18.34 -8.44
C HIS A 20 -10.56 19.63 -9.26
N VAL A 21 -10.03 19.53 -10.48
CA VAL A 21 -9.87 20.69 -11.38
C VAL A 21 -11.23 21.24 -11.80
N LEU A 22 -12.22 20.39 -12.09
CA LEU A 22 -13.57 20.83 -12.42
C LEU A 22 -14.21 21.59 -11.27
N TYR A 23 -14.07 21.09 -10.04
CA TYR A 23 -14.65 21.74 -8.86
C TYR A 23 -14.05 23.13 -8.64
N ASN A 24 -12.72 23.26 -8.74
CA ASN A 24 -12.04 24.53 -8.49
C ASN A 24 -12.30 25.57 -9.60
N ASN A 25 -12.36 25.14 -10.86
CA ASN A 25 -12.46 26.07 -12.00
C ASN A 25 -13.91 26.39 -12.41
N TYR A 26 -14.83 25.42 -12.26
CA TYR A 26 -16.20 25.52 -12.77
C TYR A 26 -17.28 25.34 -11.68
N GLY A 27 -16.86 25.04 -10.45
CA GLY A 27 -17.76 24.92 -9.31
C GLY A 27 -18.44 23.56 -9.15
N GLY A 28 -19.22 23.44 -8.09
CA GLY A 28 -19.84 22.18 -7.67
C GLY A 28 -20.88 21.63 -8.64
N GLN A 29 -21.70 22.50 -9.25
CA GLN A 29 -22.78 22.07 -10.15
C GLN A 29 -22.24 21.34 -11.39
N VAL A 30 -21.28 21.95 -12.10
CA VAL A 30 -20.65 21.36 -13.29
C VAL A 30 -19.95 20.05 -12.95
N THR A 31 -19.32 20.00 -11.78
CA THR A 31 -18.64 18.79 -11.30
C THR A 31 -19.62 17.65 -11.02
N MET A 32 -20.77 17.96 -10.42
CA MET A 32 -21.84 17.00 -10.16
C MET A 32 -22.40 16.46 -11.47
N ASP A 33 -22.75 17.34 -12.41
CA ASP A 33 -23.27 16.96 -13.72
C ASP A 33 -22.28 16.06 -14.46
N PHE A 34 -20.99 16.40 -14.44
CA PHE A 34 -19.92 15.57 -15.02
C PHE A 34 -19.85 14.17 -14.39
N ILE A 35 -19.88 14.05 -13.06
CA ILE A 35 -19.84 12.76 -12.35
C ILE A 35 -21.06 11.91 -12.73
N THR A 36 -22.24 12.53 -12.81
CA THR A 36 -23.46 11.83 -13.17
C THR A 36 -23.43 11.34 -14.61
N GLU A 37 -23.09 12.21 -15.56
CA GLU A 37 -23.05 11.89 -16.99
C GLU A 37 -22.00 10.82 -17.31
N ILE A 38 -20.78 10.93 -16.76
CA ILE A 38 -19.72 9.96 -17.03
C ILE A 38 -20.07 8.58 -16.50
N ASN A 39 -20.73 8.50 -15.34
CA ASN A 39 -21.17 7.22 -14.78
C ASN A 39 -22.20 6.55 -15.68
N TYR A 40 -23.21 7.26 -16.19
CA TYR A 40 -24.19 6.69 -17.13
C TYR A 40 -23.54 6.18 -18.41
N ILE A 41 -22.59 6.93 -18.99
CA ILE A 41 -21.87 6.52 -20.20
C ILE A 41 -21.03 5.27 -19.94
N LEU A 42 -20.28 5.25 -18.84
CA LEU A 42 -19.40 4.13 -18.48
C LEU A 42 -20.19 2.87 -18.11
N GLU A 43 -21.31 3.00 -17.40
CA GLU A 43 -22.21 1.89 -17.11
C GLU A 43 -22.80 1.31 -18.38
N TYR A 44 -23.25 2.16 -19.31
CA TYR A 44 -23.76 1.71 -20.60
C TYR A 44 -22.70 0.97 -21.43
N TYR A 45 -21.47 1.48 -21.44
CA TYR A 45 -20.34 0.82 -22.07
C TYR A 45 -20.02 -0.53 -21.43
N LEU A 46 -19.97 -0.58 -20.09
CA LEU A 46 -19.67 -1.79 -19.34
C LEU A 46 -20.76 -2.85 -19.51
N TYR A 47 -22.03 -2.44 -19.60
CA TYR A 47 -23.15 -3.32 -19.87
C TYR A 47 -23.01 -4.03 -21.24
N ARG A 48 -22.54 -3.32 -22.27
CA ARG A 48 -22.32 -3.90 -23.61
C ARG A 48 -21.05 -4.73 -23.72
N ARG A 49 -19.95 -4.27 -23.12
CA ARG A 49 -18.65 -4.96 -23.17
C ARG A 49 -18.65 -6.22 -22.31
N GLY A 50 -19.25 -6.12 -21.12
CA GLY A 50 -19.11 -7.10 -20.05
C GLY A 50 -17.69 -7.11 -19.47
N LEU A 51 -17.58 -7.33 -18.15
CA LEU A 51 -16.32 -7.63 -17.49
C LEU A 51 -16.58 -8.71 -16.45
N THR A 52 -15.84 -9.81 -16.53
CA THR A 52 -15.98 -10.93 -15.59
C THR A 52 -14.62 -11.49 -15.22
N ILE A 53 -14.50 -11.99 -14.00
CA ILE A 53 -13.33 -12.70 -13.52
C ILE A 53 -13.72 -14.15 -13.25
N THR A 54 -12.90 -15.08 -13.73
CA THR A 54 -13.14 -16.52 -13.58
C THR A 54 -11.82 -17.21 -13.29
N TYR A 55 -11.89 -18.45 -12.81
CA TYR A 55 -10.72 -19.29 -12.59
C TYR A 55 -9.84 -19.42 -13.86
N ARG A 56 -10.44 -19.42 -15.06
CA ARG A 56 -9.69 -19.49 -16.33
C ARG A 56 -8.78 -18.28 -16.54
N HIS A 57 -9.19 -17.10 -16.13
CA HIS A 57 -8.35 -15.89 -16.23
C HIS A 57 -7.16 -15.96 -15.27
N ILE A 58 -7.28 -16.70 -14.17
CA ILE A 58 -6.18 -16.92 -13.23
C ILE A 58 -5.23 -18.00 -13.78
N ALA A 59 -5.79 -19.15 -14.18
CA ALA A 59 -5.07 -20.34 -14.62
C ALA A 59 -4.42 -20.24 -16.03
N SER A 60 -4.81 -19.26 -16.85
CA SER A 60 -4.26 -19.07 -18.21
C SER A 60 -2.90 -18.39 -18.26
N SER A 61 -2.36 -18.01 -17.10
CA SER A 61 -1.03 -17.40 -17.00
C SER A 61 0.06 -18.48 -17.15
N ASN A 62 1.28 -18.11 -17.56
CA ASN A 62 2.44 -19.02 -17.56
C ASN A 62 2.88 -19.34 -16.11
N ILE A 63 2.03 -20.02 -15.35
CA ILE A 63 2.19 -20.21 -13.91
C ILE A 63 3.41 -21.06 -13.61
N SER A 64 3.68 -22.08 -14.43
CA SER A 64 4.87 -22.92 -14.29
C SER A 64 6.15 -22.10 -14.41
N GLU A 65 6.23 -21.21 -15.41
CA GLU A 65 7.39 -20.32 -15.60
C GLU A 65 7.54 -19.33 -14.45
N ILE A 66 6.43 -18.75 -13.98
CA ILE A 66 6.41 -17.85 -12.81
C ILE A 66 6.93 -18.59 -11.57
N GLN A 67 6.47 -19.82 -11.34
CA GLN A 67 6.89 -20.63 -10.19
C GLN A 67 8.35 -21.06 -10.28
N GLU A 68 8.84 -21.42 -11.47
CA GLU A 68 10.26 -21.75 -11.69
C GLU A 68 11.16 -20.53 -11.44
N ASN A 69 10.75 -19.33 -11.87
CA ASN A 69 11.49 -18.11 -11.61
C ASN A 69 11.47 -17.71 -10.13
N ILE A 70 10.32 -17.83 -9.46
CA ILE A 70 10.21 -17.55 -8.02
C ILE A 70 11.05 -18.55 -7.19
N SER A 71 10.98 -19.84 -7.52
CA SER A 71 11.77 -20.87 -6.84
C SER A 71 13.29 -20.71 -7.09
N SER A 72 13.67 -20.30 -8.30
CA SER A 72 15.06 -19.95 -8.62
C SER A 72 15.55 -18.77 -7.78
N MET A 73 14.78 -17.68 -7.70
CA MET A 73 15.12 -16.51 -6.88
C MET A 73 15.14 -16.84 -5.38
N LYS A 74 14.20 -17.66 -4.91
CA LYS A 74 14.19 -18.18 -3.54
C LYS A 74 15.47 -18.94 -3.23
N SER A 75 15.94 -19.81 -4.12
CA SER A 75 17.19 -20.56 -3.92
C SER A 75 18.42 -19.63 -3.85
N PHE A 76 18.43 -18.56 -4.65
CA PHE A 76 19.48 -17.56 -4.63
C PHE A 76 19.51 -16.79 -3.29
N ILE A 77 18.34 -16.35 -2.82
CA ILE A 77 18.21 -15.66 -1.52
C ILE A 77 18.54 -16.59 -0.36
N GLN A 78 18.13 -17.86 -0.42
CA GLN A 78 18.44 -18.84 0.61
C GLN A 78 19.95 -18.97 0.80
N ARG A 79 20.73 -19.05 -0.30
CA ARG A 79 22.21 -19.09 -0.22
C ARG A 79 22.79 -17.84 0.44
N GLN A 80 22.22 -16.66 0.19
CA GLN A 80 22.65 -15.44 0.88
C GLN A 80 22.37 -15.52 2.39
N ILE A 81 21.18 -15.99 2.78
CA ILE A 81 20.82 -16.18 4.19
C ILE A 81 21.77 -17.17 4.86
N ASP A 82 22.07 -18.31 4.23
CA ASP A 82 22.98 -19.31 4.78
C ASP A 82 24.40 -18.74 4.96
N THR A 83 24.85 -17.88 4.04
CA THR A 83 26.13 -17.16 4.15
C THR A 83 26.16 -16.23 5.37
N LEU A 84 25.05 -15.56 5.70
CA LEU A 84 24.94 -14.71 6.90
C LEU A 84 25.05 -15.51 8.21
N HIS A 85 24.66 -16.78 8.18
CA HIS A 85 24.75 -17.68 9.33
C HIS A 85 26.12 -18.35 9.48
N THR A 86 26.98 -18.29 8.46
CA THR A 86 28.32 -18.89 8.47
C THR A 86 29.31 -18.01 9.25
N GLY A 87 30.08 -18.57 10.19
CA GLY A 87 31.07 -17.82 10.99
C GLY A 87 30.56 -17.25 12.33
N ASN A 88 29.74 -18.01 13.05
CA ASN A 88 29.14 -17.61 14.33
C ASN A 88 29.81 -18.24 15.58
N GLU A 89 30.97 -18.86 15.44
CA GLU A 89 31.67 -19.50 16.55
C GLU A 89 32.57 -18.51 17.31
N GLY A 90 32.48 -18.50 18.65
CA GLY A 90 33.40 -17.75 19.53
C GLY A 90 33.02 -16.32 19.92
N LEU A 91 31.78 -15.87 19.67
CA LEU A 91 31.33 -14.52 20.06
C LEU A 91 30.89 -14.42 21.53
N CYS A 92 31.25 -13.33 22.20
CA CYS A 92 30.69 -12.93 23.50
C CYS A 92 29.15 -12.76 23.41
N GLU A 93 28.43 -13.05 24.50
CA GLU A 93 26.96 -13.04 24.55
C GLU A 93 26.32 -11.75 24.01
N ARG A 94 26.87 -10.58 24.35
CA ARG A 94 26.39 -9.29 23.83
C ARG A 94 26.64 -9.10 22.33
N ALA A 95 27.79 -9.57 21.84
CA ALA A 95 28.13 -9.51 20.42
C ALA A 95 27.27 -10.50 19.62
N ALA A 96 26.98 -11.68 20.18
CA ALA A 96 26.09 -12.66 19.59
C ALA A 96 24.65 -12.13 19.49
N ALA A 97 24.13 -11.45 20.51
CA ALA A 97 22.80 -10.84 20.48
C ALA A 97 22.68 -9.76 19.39
N ASN A 98 23.64 -8.84 19.30
CA ASN A 98 23.65 -7.81 18.27
C ASN A 98 23.72 -8.41 16.86
N LYS A 99 24.55 -9.44 16.67
CA LYS A 99 24.67 -10.11 15.37
C LYS A 99 23.39 -10.86 14.98
N ARG A 100 22.67 -11.46 15.94
CA ARG A 100 21.36 -12.07 15.68
C ARG A 100 20.34 -11.05 15.15
N LEU A 101 20.28 -9.87 15.76
CA LEU A 101 19.42 -8.78 15.28
C LEU A 101 19.82 -8.29 13.88
N GLU A 102 21.12 -8.19 13.61
CA GLU A 102 21.64 -7.82 12.29
C GLU A 102 21.24 -8.85 11.22
N ILE A 103 21.37 -10.15 11.54
CA ILE A 103 20.95 -11.23 10.65
C ILE A 103 19.45 -11.15 10.40
N GLU A 104 18.63 -10.99 11.45
CA GLU A 104 17.18 -10.88 11.31
C GLU A 104 16.78 -9.71 10.41
N TYR A 105 17.40 -8.55 10.58
CA TYR A 105 17.16 -7.37 9.74
C TYR A 105 17.57 -7.61 8.27
N LYS A 106 18.72 -8.25 8.02
CA LYS A 106 19.14 -8.58 6.66
C LYS A 106 18.20 -9.62 6.01
N THR A 107 17.82 -10.65 6.75
CA THR A 107 16.85 -11.67 6.30
C THR A 107 15.50 -11.03 5.99
N TYR A 108 15.05 -10.08 6.81
CA TYR A 108 13.83 -9.30 6.57
C TYR A 108 13.89 -8.58 5.22
N ASN A 109 14.98 -7.86 4.94
CA ASN A 109 15.15 -7.13 3.68
C ASN A 109 15.19 -8.07 2.47
N LEU A 110 15.91 -9.19 2.57
CA LEU A 110 15.98 -10.20 1.52
C LEU A 110 14.60 -10.84 1.25
N ALA A 111 13.82 -11.13 2.30
CA ALA A 111 12.47 -11.67 2.15
C ALA A 111 11.51 -10.65 1.50
N MET A 112 11.68 -9.36 1.79
CA MET A 112 10.94 -8.28 1.14
C MET A 112 11.33 -8.14 -0.34
N GLU A 113 12.61 -8.28 -0.66
CA GLU A 113 13.11 -8.30 -2.04
C GLU A 113 12.49 -9.45 -2.83
N LEU A 114 12.46 -10.67 -2.27
CA LEU A 114 11.82 -11.83 -2.89
C LEU A 114 10.34 -11.59 -3.20
N SER A 115 9.62 -10.99 -2.24
CA SER A 115 8.20 -10.67 -2.40
C SER A 115 7.99 -9.62 -3.49
N THR A 116 8.85 -8.59 -3.55
CA THR A 116 8.77 -7.54 -4.58
C THR A 116 9.13 -8.08 -5.97
N TYR A 117 10.11 -8.99 -6.06
CA TYR A 117 10.44 -9.67 -7.30
C TYR A 117 9.27 -10.54 -7.78
N SER A 118 8.65 -11.30 -6.88
CA SER A 118 7.48 -12.13 -7.17
C SER A 118 6.29 -11.27 -7.66
N ASP A 119 6.06 -10.11 -7.05
CA ASP A 119 5.06 -9.14 -7.48
C ASP A 119 5.27 -8.71 -8.95
N ARG A 120 6.51 -8.37 -9.32
CA ARG A 120 6.86 -7.94 -10.70
C ARG A 120 6.74 -9.08 -11.70
N MET A 121 7.28 -10.25 -11.37
CA MET A 121 7.25 -11.43 -12.24
C MET A 121 5.82 -11.80 -12.61
N VAL A 122 4.90 -11.81 -11.66
CA VAL A 122 3.49 -12.11 -11.93
C VAL A 122 2.87 -11.04 -12.82
N PHE A 123 3.15 -9.76 -12.55
CA PHE A 123 2.54 -8.66 -13.29
C PHE A 123 3.02 -8.55 -14.74
N GLU A 124 4.29 -8.87 -15.00
CA GLU A 124 4.87 -8.87 -16.35
C GLU A 124 4.35 -10.03 -17.20
N ASN A 125 4.08 -11.19 -16.58
CA ASN A 125 3.63 -12.40 -17.27
C ASN A 125 2.11 -12.52 -17.43
N ILE A 126 1.32 -11.70 -16.73
CA ILE A 126 -0.14 -11.65 -16.94
C ILE A 126 -0.46 -10.72 -18.12
N SER A 127 -1.27 -11.22 -19.07
CA SER A 127 -1.74 -10.42 -20.22
C SER A 127 -2.41 -9.11 -19.80
N GLN A 128 -2.18 -8.04 -20.55
CA GLN A 128 -2.79 -6.73 -20.31
C GLN A 128 -4.33 -6.77 -20.38
N ASP A 129 -4.89 -7.67 -21.19
CA ASP A 129 -6.35 -7.85 -21.30
C ASP A 129 -6.95 -8.71 -20.18
N ASN A 130 -6.12 -9.25 -19.28
CA ASN A 130 -6.61 -10.04 -18.16
C ASN A 130 -7.46 -9.18 -17.23
N PRO A 131 -8.71 -9.57 -16.92
CA PRO A 131 -9.59 -8.80 -16.02
C PRO A 131 -8.97 -8.49 -14.65
N LEU A 132 -8.16 -9.39 -14.10
CA LEU A 132 -7.47 -9.19 -12.83
C LEU A 132 -6.47 -8.02 -12.93
N ARG A 133 -5.70 -7.97 -14.03
CA ARG A 133 -4.74 -6.91 -14.30
C ARG A 133 -5.44 -5.59 -14.61
N VAL A 134 -6.49 -5.60 -15.45
CA VAL A 134 -7.28 -4.42 -15.78
C VAL A 134 -7.86 -3.76 -14.52
N MET A 135 -8.37 -4.53 -13.55
CA MET A 135 -8.89 -3.99 -12.29
C MET A 135 -7.79 -3.40 -11.39
N ALA A 136 -6.60 -4.01 -11.39
CA ALA A 136 -5.46 -3.52 -10.62
C ALA A 136 -4.85 -2.24 -11.25
N ASP A 137 -4.66 -2.22 -12.58
CA ASP A 137 -4.12 -1.09 -13.34
C ASP A 137 -5.06 0.12 -13.31
N SER A 138 -6.38 -0.11 -13.42
CA SER A 138 -7.37 0.96 -13.29
C SER A 138 -7.43 1.53 -11.86
N GLY A 139 -6.96 0.80 -10.85
CA GLY A 139 -7.10 1.14 -9.44
C GLY A 139 -8.52 0.96 -8.90
N ALA A 140 -9.38 0.22 -9.62
CA ALA A 140 -10.76 -0.02 -9.21
C ALA A 140 -10.85 -0.98 -8.03
N LYS A 141 -10.15 -2.12 -8.10
CA LYS A 141 -10.09 -3.09 -7.00
C LYS A 141 -8.92 -4.04 -7.14
N GLY A 142 -8.24 -4.28 -6.02
CA GLY A 142 -7.05 -5.12 -5.98
C GLY A 142 -5.80 -4.35 -6.38
N SER A 143 -4.66 -4.99 -6.14
CA SER A 143 -3.32 -4.47 -6.42
C SER A 143 -2.49 -5.53 -7.14
N SER A 144 -1.31 -5.15 -7.64
CA SER A 144 -0.32 -6.10 -8.15
C SER A 144 -0.03 -7.22 -7.14
N ARG A 145 0.05 -6.87 -5.85
CA ARG A 145 0.24 -7.84 -4.75
C ARG A 145 -0.91 -8.83 -4.61
N ASN A 146 -2.15 -8.40 -4.80
CA ASN A 146 -3.27 -9.34 -4.78
C ASN A 146 -3.17 -10.33 -5.96
N SER A 147 -2.73 -9.84 -7.12
CA SER A 147 -2.49 -10.70 -8.29
C SER A 147 -1.35 -11.69 -8.02
N MET A 148 -0.27 -11.26 -7.38
CA MET A 148 0.83 -12.12 -6.94
C MET A 148 0.33 -13.22 -6.00
N GLN A 149 -0.44 -12.87 -4.97
CA GLN A 149 -0.93 -13.83 -3.98
C GLN A 149 -1.86 -14.88 -4.59
N ILE A 150 -2.63 -14.50 -5.61
CA ILE A 150 -3.53 -15.40 -6.31
C ILE A 150 -2.77 -16.34 -7.25
N CYS A 151 -1.86 -15.81 -8.07
CA CYS A 151 -1.26 -16.55 -9.20
C CYS A 151 0.17 -17.07 -8.95
N GLY A 152 0.99 -16.34 -8.19
CA GLY A 152 2.43 -16.60 -8.07
C GLY A 152 2.82 -17.23 -6.74
N ALA A 153 2.89 -16.40 -5.70
CA ALA A 153 3.24 -16.81 -4.34
C ALA A 153 2.50 -15.92 -3.34
N LEU A 154 2.17 -16.45 -2.16
CA LEU A 154 1.55 -15.64 -1.11
C LEU A 154 2.55 -14.63 -0.49
N GLY A 155 3.83 -14.99 -0.48
CA GLY A 155 4.94 -14.14 -0.07
C GLY A 155 5.24 -14.19 1.43
N GLN A 156 6.15 -13.31 1.89
CA GLN A 156 6.59 -13.25 3.28
C GLN A 156 5.45 -12.84 4.23
N GLN A 157 5.18 -13.65 5.26
CA GLN A 157 4.25 -13.30 6.33
C GLN A 157 4.98 -12.60 7.47
N PHE A 158 4.46 -11.46 7.90
CA PHE A 158 5.00 -10.68 9.02
C PHE A 158 4.08 -10.74 10.23
N MET A 159 4.68 -10.75 11.42
CA MET A 159 3.99 -10.68 12.71
C MET A 159 4.42 -9.38 13.39
N TYR A 160 3.48 -8.46 13.64
CA TYR A 160 3.78 -7.15 14.26
C TYR A 160 4.93 -6.37 13.58
N GLY A 161 5.04 -6.48 12.25
CA GLY A 161 6.09 -5.82 11.46
C GLY A 161 7.47 -6.49 11.50
N ARG A 162 7.57 -7.69 12.09
CA ARG A 162 8.81 -8.49 12.14
C ARG A 162 8.62 -9.85 11.49
N LEU A 163 9.72 -10.57 11.30
CA LEU A 163 9.65 -11.99 10.95
C LEU A 163 8.99 -12.77 12.11
N PRO A 164 8.30 -13.89 11.83
CA PRO A 164 7.76 -14.77 12.86
C PRO A 164 8.85 -15.14 13.87
N GLU A 165 8.60 -14.86 15.16
CA GLU A 165 9.57 -15.12 16.21
C GLU A 165 9.78 -16.62 16.43
N LYS A 166 11.03 -16.99 16.75
CA LYS A 166 11.36 -18.34 17.18
C LYS A 166 11.00 -18.49 18.65
N VAL A 167 9.87 -19.13 18.95
CA VAL A 167 9.34 -19.25 20.33
C VAL A 167 9.46 -20.68 20.87
N ILE A 168 9.46 -21.69 19.99
CA ILE A 168 9.47 -23.10 20.42
C ILE A 168 10.90 -23.66 20.47
N THR A 169 11.11 -24.70 21.30
CA THR A 169 12.42 -25.35 21.49
C THR A 169 13.51 -24.35 21.85
N ASN A 170 13.38 -23.72 23.03
CA ASN A 170 14.33 -22.73 23.55
C ASN A 170 14.64 -21.56 22.59
N GLY A 171 13.65 -21.18 21.77
CA GLY A 171 13.78 -20.08 20.83
C GLY A 171 14.55 -20.42 19.55
N GLU A 172 14.61 -21.69 19.16
CA GLU A 172 15.35 -22.13 17.97
C GLU A 172 14.46 -22.35 16.74
N ARG A 173 13.13 -22.35 16.90
CA ARG A 173 12.17 -22.51 15.79
C ARG A 173 10.89 -21.69 15.96
N CYS A 174 10.26 -21.36 14.83
CA CYS A 174 8.94 -20.72 14.78
C CYS A 174 7.79 -21.75 14.69
N SER A 175 8.06 -22.96 14.18
CA SER A 175 7.06 -23.98 13.89
C SER A 175 7.62 -25.40 14.02
N PRO A 176 6.83 -26.39 14.49
CA PRO A 176 7.28 -27.77 14.66
C PRO A 176 7.57 -28.49 13.34
N PHE A 177 7.08 -27.96 12.21
CA PHE A 177 7.31 -28.51 10.87
C PHE A 177 8.75 -28.31 10.38
N HIS A 178 9.53 -27.43 11.02
CA HIS A 178 10.91 -27.13 10.64
C HIS A 178 11.91 -27.80 11.58
N ARG A 179 13.11 -28.08 11.07
CA ARG A 179 14.24 -28.60 11.86
C ARG A 179 14.73 -27.55 12.86
N VAL A 180 15.26 -28.04 13.98
CA VAL A 180 15.82 -27.19 15.04
C VAL A 180 16.96 -26.36 14.46
N GLY A 181 16.93 -25.04 14.67
CA GLY A 181 17.95 -24.14 14.15
C GLY A 181 17.90 -23.90 12.63
N SER A 182 16.82 -24.28 11.92
CA SER A 182 16.71 -24.02 10.48
C SER A 182 16.84 -22.52 10.15
N THR A 183 17.61 -22.27 9.09
CA THR A 183 17.85 -20.96 8.45
C THR A 183 17.02 -20.79 7.20
N ASP A 184 16.12 -21.74 6.90
CA ASP A 184 15.28 -21.70 5.71
C ASP A 184 14.34 -20.48 5.77
N ILE A 185 14.20 -19.79 4.64
CA ILE A 185 13.27 -18.66 4.52
C ILE A 185 11.80 -19.09 4.74
N ALA A 186 11.49 -20.36 4.45
CA ALA A 186 10.20 -20.97 4.76
C ALA A 186 9.98 -21.12 6.28
N ALA A 187 11.06 -21.37 7.04
CA ALA A 187 10.99 -21.44 8.51
C ALA A 187 10.73 -20.07 9.13
N THR A 188 11.09 -18.99 8.43
CA THR A 188 10.76 -17.61 8.77
C THR A 188 9.43 -17.14 8.17
N GLY A 189 8.57 -18.02 7.68
CA GLY A 189 7.20 -17.67 7.24
C GLY A 189 7.07 -17.14 5.80
N PHE A 190 8.06 -17.37 4.95
CA PHE A 190 7.88 -17.18 3.51
C PHE A 190 7.04 -18.32 2.92
N ILE A 191 5.98 -17.96 2.20
CA ILE A 191 5.05 -18.91 1.60
C ILE A 191 5.24 -18.86 0.08
N GLU A 192 5.69 -19.98 -0.49
CA GLU A 192 6.01 -20.11 -1.91
C GLU A 192 4.77 -20.39 -2.74
N ASN A 193 3.82 -21.15 -2.18
CA ASN A 193 2.58 -21.45 -2.87
C ASN A 193 1.65 -20.24 -2.96
N SER A 194 0.79 -20.23 -3.97
CA SER A 194 -0.26 -19.23 -4.17
C SER A 194 -1.64 -19.76 -3.74
N PHE A 195 -2.65 -18.89 -3.73
CA PHE A 195 -4.02 -19.33 -3.51
C PHE A 195 -4.53 -20.25 -4.63
N MET A 196 -4.02 -20.12 -5.86
CA MET A 196 -4.41 -21.01 -6.94
C MET A 196 -3.86 -22.43 -6.75
N THR A 197 -2.62 -22.56 -6.28
CA THR A 197 -1.96 -23.85 -6.09
C THR A 197 -2.38 -24.53 -4.79
N GLY A 198 -2.79 -23.73 -3.81
CA GLY A 198 -3.14 -24.19 -2.47
C GLY A 198 -1.93 -24.20 -1.53
N LEU A 199 -2.21 -24.03 -0.25
CA LEU A 199 -1.20 -23.90 0.81
C LEU A 199 -0.95 -25.25 1.46
N SER A 200 0.32 -25.57 1.74
CA SER A 200 0.66 -26.69 2.61
C SER A 200 0.21 -26.41 4.06
N PRO A 201 0.05 -27.44 4.92
CA PRO A 201 -0.35 -27.22 6.32
C PRO A 201 0.58 -26.28 7.09
N CYS A 202 1.88 -26.32 6.80
CA CYS A 202 2.86 -25.43 7.43
C CYS A 202 2.69 -23.98 6.96
N GLU A 203 2.49 -23.75 5.66
CA GLU A 203 2.24 -22.41 5.11
C GLU A 203 0.92 -21.85 5.62
N MET A 204 -0.12 -22.69 5.67
CA MET A 204 -1.43 -22.31 6.21
C MET A 204 -1.32 -21.85 7.67
N PHE A 205 -0.49 -22.52 8.48
CA PHE A 205 -0.23 -22.11 9.86
C PHE A 205 0.34 -20.70 9.95
N PHE A 206 1.39 -20.39 9.17
CA PHE A 206 1.96 -19.03 9.14
C PHE A 206 0.99 -17.99 8.59
N HIS A 207 0.19 -18.34 7.58
CA HIS A 207 -0.82 -17.44 7.03
C HIS A 207 -1.89 -17.10 8.06
N ILE A 208 -2.40 -18.10 8.79
CA ILE A 208 -3.41 -17.90 9.85
C ILE A 208 -2.83 -17.10 11.01
N MET A 209 -1.57 -17.34 11.40
CA MET A 209 -0.91 -16.53 12.43
C MET A 209 -0.91 -15.04 12.05
N ALA A 210 -0.50 -14.71 10.82
CA ALA A 210 -0.46 -13.34 10.35
C ALA A 210 -1.87 -12.74 10.23
N ALA A 211 -2.82 -13.49 9.70
CA ALA A 211 -4.21 -13.09 9.60
C ALA A 211 -4.80 -12.76 10.98
N ARG A 212 -4.51 -13.57 12.00
CA ARG A 212 -4.99 -13.35 13.37
C ARG A 212 -4.44 -12.05 13.95
N VAL A 213 -3.15 -11.77 13.76
CA VAL A 213 -2.55 -10.49 14.21
C VAL A 213 -3.25 -9.30 13.54
N ASN A 214 -3.48 -9.37 12.22
CA ASN A 214 -4.15 -8.30 11.48
C ASN A 214 -5.61 -8.10 11.92
N LEU A 215 -6.33 -9.18 12.22
CA LEU A 215 -7.71 -9.10 12.72
C LEU A 215 -7.77 -8.46 14.11
N ILE A 216 -6.87 -8.86 15.01
CA ILE A 216 -6.78 -8.28 16.37
C ILE A 216 -6.42 -6.80 16.27
N ASP A 217 -5.42 -6.45 15.45
CA ASP A 217 -4.98 -5.07 15.25
C ASP A 217 -6.13 -4.17 14.75
N THR A 218 -6.93 -4.66 13.81
CA THR A 218 -8.12 -3.96 13.31
C THR A 218 -9.14 -3.71 14.44
N SER A 219 -9.43 -4.72 15.26
CA SER A 219 -10.37 -4.58 16.37
C SER A 219 -9.87 -3.61 17.45
N VAL A 220 -8.59 -3.68 17.82
CA VAL A 220 -7.99 -2.82 18.85
C VAL A 220 -7.91 -1.37 18.35
N LYS A 221 -7.36 -1.14 17.16
CA LYS A 221 -7.18 0.21 16.60
C LYS A 221 -8.50 0.96 16.38
N THR A 222 -9.59 0.25 16.11
CA THR A 222 -10.91 0.89 15.96
C THR A 222 -11.34 1.59 17.25
N SER A 223 -11.08 0.98 18.41
CA SER A 223 -11.43 1.56 19.72
C SER A 223 -10.58 2.80 20.05
N GLU A 224 -9.27 2.72 19.79
CA GLU A 224 -8.33 3.80 20.11
C GLU A 224 -8.52 5.01 19.20
N THR A 225 -8.70 4.79 17.89
CA THR A 225 -8.92 5.87 16.92
C THR A 225 -10.23 6.60 17.18
N GLY A 226 -11.31 5.89 17.54
CA GLY A 226 -12.58 6.50 17.92
C GLY A 226 -12.49 7.31 19.21
N HIS A 227 -11.82 6.78 20.24
CA HIS A 227 -11.61 7.52 21.49
C HIS A 227 -10.75 8.77 21.28
N PHE A 228 -9.65 8.64 20.53
CA PHE A 228 -8.79 9.77 20.18
C PHE A 228 -9.56 10.83 19.38
N SER A 229 -10.32 10.43 18.37
CA SER A 229 -11.15 11.34 17.57
C SER A 229 -12.16 12.10 18.44
N ARG A 230 -12.84 11.41 19.36
CA ARG A 230 -13.78 12.06 20.30
C ARG A 230 -13.06 13.05 21.21
N LYS A 231 -11.90 12.66 21.73
CA LYS A 231 -11.07 13.52 22.59
C LYS A 231 -10.64 14.76 21.82
N ALA A 232 -10.07 14.60 20.63
CA ALA A 232 -9.67 15.70 19.75
C ALA A 232 -10.86 16.62 19.42
N HIS A 233 -12.01 16.07 19.08
CA HIS A 233 -13.22 16.86 18.84
C HIS A 233 -13.63 17.68 20.07
N LYS A 234 -13.66 17.07 21.25
CA LYS A 234 -13.97 17.78 22.51
C LYS A 234 -12.93 18.81 22.91
N PHE A 235 -11.66 18.62 22.58
CA PHE A 235 -10.63 19.64 22.80
C PHE A 235 -10.72 20.81 21.81
N LEU A 236 -11.27 20.56 20.62
CA LEU A 236 -11.27 21.54 19.54
C LEU A 236 -12.64 22.19 19.26
N GLU A 237 -13.72 21.74 19.91
CA GLU A 237 -15.10 22.19 19.63
C GLU A 237 -15.33 23.67 19.92
N ASP A 238 -14.54 24.26 20.82
CA ASP A 238 -14.67 25.65 21.23
C ASP A 238 -13.92 26.64 20.31
N TYR A 239 -13.12 26.16 19.34
CA TYR A 239 -12.35 27.03 18.48
C TYR A 239 -13.15 27.45 17.25
N VAL A 240 -13.32 28.76 17.09
CA VAL A 240 -14.08 29.38 15.99
C VAL A 240 -13.26 30.51 15.36
N ILE A 241 -13.49 30.74 14.06
CA ILE A 241 -12.94 31.89 13.33
C ILE A 241 -13.88 33.08 13.57
N GLU A 242 -13.38 34.11 14.22
CA GLU A 242 -14.12 35.34 14.46
C GLU A 242 -14.11 36.27 13.24
N TYR A 243 -14.96 37.30 13.24
CA TYR A 243 -15.08 38.27 12.12
C TYR A 243 -13.76 38.98 11.76
N ASP A 244 -12.80 39.05 12.68
CA ASP A 244 -11.47 39.63 12.45
C ASP A 244 -10.48 38.63 11.80
N GLY A 245 -10.92 37.40 11.51
CA GLY A 245 -10.09 36.33 10.95
C GLY A 245 -9.23 35.58 11.98
N SER A 246 -9.28 35.99 13.25
CA SER A 246 -8.55 35.32 14.33
C SER A 246 -9.27 34.06 14.79
N VAL A 247 -8.49 33.03 15.15
CA VAL A 247 -9.01 31.79 15.72
C VAL A 247 -9.03 31.94 17.23
N ARG A 248 -10.23 31.93 17.83
CA ARG A 248 -10.43 32.11 19.27
C ARG A 248 -11.11 30.90 19.89
N GLY A 249 -10.75 30.59 21.13
CA GLY A 249 -11.47 29.64 21.97
C GLY A 249 -12.59 30.30 22.78
N ALA A 250 -13.38 29.51 23.52
CA ALA A 250 -14.52 29.98 24.31
C ALA A 250 -14.24 31.13 25.30
N GLY A 251 -13.00 31.24 25.81
CA GLY A 251 -12.58 32.33 26.70
C GLY A 251 -12.13 33.62 25.99
N GLY A 252 -12.31 33.73 24.67
CA GLY A 252 -11.82 34.85 23.86
C GLY A 252 -10.30 34.87 23.66
N ARG A 253 -9.59 33.84 24.12
CA ARG A 253 -8.14 33.70 23.92
C ARG A 253 -7.84 33.39 22.46
N ILE A 254 -7.01 34.23 21.85
CA ILE A 254 -6.51 34.05 20.48
C ILE A 254 -5.48 32.91 20.47
N VAL A 255 -5.70 31.93 19.60
CA VAL A 255 -4.77 30.82 19.32
C VAL A 255 -3.95 31.10 18.07
N SER A 256 -4.59 31.62 17.03
CA SER A 256 -3.92 32.09 15.81
C SER A 256 -4.50 33.44 15.41
N PHE A 257 -3.64 34.37 14.98
CA PHE A 257 -4.07 35.68 14.50
C PHE A 257 -4.82 35.60 13.16
N VAL A 258 -4.45 34.62 12.32
CA VAL A 258 -5.07 34.37 11.03
C VAL A 258 -5.21 32.86 10.84
N TYR A 259 -6.37 32.40 10.39
CA TYR A 259 -6.56 31.01 10.00
C TYR A 259 -5.90 30.73 8.65
N LEU A 260 -4.91 29.83 8.60
CA LEU A 260 -4.23 29.36 7.38
C LEU A 260 -3.85 30.49 6.41
N ASP A 261 -3.15 31.50 6.92
CA ASP A 261 -2.71 32.69 6.17
C ASP A 261 -3.82 33.46 5.44
N GLY A 262 -5.08 33.23 5.82
CA GLY A 262 -6.27 33.90 5.29
C GLY A 262 -6.98 33.10 4.20
N PHE A 263 -6.55 31.86 3.94
CA PHE A 263 -7.11 31.03 2.88
C PHE A 263 -7.97 29.89 3.43
N ALA A 264 -9.07 29.60 2.73
CA ALA A 264 -9.88 28.43 2.99
C ALA A 264 -9.16 27.17 2.49
N VAL A 265 -9.14 26.10 3.29
CA VAL A 265 -8.51 24.82 2.89
C VAL A 265 -9.07 24.32 1.56
N GLU A 266 -10.37 24.48 1.36
CA GLU A 266 -11.12 24.02 0.19
C GLU A 266 -10.61 24.61 -1.12
N SER A 267 -10.12 25.85 -1.10
CA SER A 267 -9.60 26.53 -2.28
C SER A 267 -8.09 26.36 -2.46
N THR A 268 -7.39 25.73 -1.51
CA THR A 268 -5.94 25.56 -1.60
C THR A 268 -5.55 24.28 -2.32
N ILE A 269 -4.57 24.41 -3.21
CA ILE A 269 -3.95 23.32 -3.96
C ILE A 269 -2.49 23.22 -3.50
N GLN A 270 -2.03 21.99 -3.25
CA GLN A 270 -0.60 21.78 -3.01
C GLN A 270 0.20 22.02 -4.28
N THR A 271 1.08 23.01 -4.22
CA THR A 271 1.95 23.45 -5.30
C THR A 271 3.40 23.28 -4.87
N LYS A 272 4.29 23.00 -5.82
CA LYS A 272 5.73 22.92 -5.57
C LYS A 272 6.42 24.04 -6.30
N THR A 273 7.24 24.82 -5.61
CA THR A 273 8.21 25.70 -6.27
C THR A 273 9.62 25.27 -5.91
N ASN A 274 10.56 25.55 -6.81
CA ASN A 274 11.97 25.19 -6.62
C ASN A 274 12.59 25.86 -5.37
N GLU A 275 12.01 26.96 -4.89
CA GLU A 275 12.54 27.75 -3.77
C GLU A 275 11.87 27.45 -2.42
N LEU A 276 10.55 27.22 -2.38
CA LEU A 276 9.78 27.06 -1.13
C LEU A 276 9.40 25.60 -0.82
N GLY A 277 9.72 24.65 -1.71
CA GLY A 277 9.30 23.26 -1.56
C GLY A 277 7.79 23.08 -1.79
N GLU A 278 7.17 22.14 -1.08
CA GLU A 278 5.72 21.90 -1.14
C GLU A 278 4.97 22.87 -0.22
N PHE A 279 4.09 23.71 -0.76
CA PHE A 279 3.21 24.57 0.04
C PHE A 279 1.78 24.60 -0.53
N CYS A 280 0.82 24.97 0.30
CA CYS A 280 -0.58 25.12 -0.10
C CYS A 280 -0.80 26.54 -0.64
N SER A 281 -1.24 26.64 -1.89
CA SER A 281 -1.53 27.91 -2.56
C SER A 281 -2.95 27.87 -3.10
N PRO A 282 -3.73 28.96 -3.00
CA PRO A 282 -5.03 29.05 -3.68
C PRO A 282 -4.89 29.12 -5.21
N ILE A 283 -3.68 29.35 -5.71
CA ILE A 283 -3.38 29.51 -7.14
C ILE A 283 -2.49 28.33 -7.58
N ASP A 284 -2.92 27.62 -8.62
CA ASP A 284 -2.11 26.61 -9.31
C ASP A 284 -1.15 27.31 -10.29
N VAL A 285 0.05 27.61 -9.79
CA VAL A 285 1.10 28.30 -10.55
C VAL A 285 1.53 27.49 -11.78
N ASP A 286 1.63 26.16 -11.65
CA ASP A 286 2.03 25.27 -12.74
C ASP A 286 1.01 25.33 -13.88
N TRP A 287 -0.28 25.30 -13.54
CA TRP A 287 -1.34 25.37 -14.54
C TRP A 287 -1.35 26.70 -15.30
N ILE A 288 -1.15 27.82 -14.60
CA ILE A 288 -1.06 29.15 -15.22
C ILE A 288 0.14 29.23 -16.15
N CYS A 289 1.32 28.78 -15.69
CA CYS A 289 2.51 28.72 -16.52
C CYS A 289 2.30 27.87 -17.78
N ASP A 290 1.72 26.68 -17.64
CA ASP A 290 1.40 25.81 -18.78
C ASP A 290 0.40 26.44 -19.74
N HIS A 291 -0.60 27.17 -19.22
CA HIS A 291 -1.61 27.83 -20.04
C HIS A 291 -1.03 29.02 -20.82
N ILE A 292 -0.16 29.81 -20.19
CA ILE A 292 0.57 30.90 -20.84
C ILE A 292 1.50 30.32 -21.92
N ASN A 293 2.28 29.29 -21.58
CA ASN A 293 3.25 28.67 -22.48
C ASN A 293 2.60 27.92 -23.65
N LYS A 294 1.34 27.49 -23.55
CA LYS A 294 0.59 26.89 -24.67
C LYS A 294 0.13 27.90 -25.71
N ASN A 295 0.05 29.18 -25.34
CA ASN A 295 -0.35 30.27 -26.24
C ASN A 295 0.83 30.91 -26.98
N TYR A 296 2.06 30.43 -26.73
CA TYR A 296 3.30 30.77 -27.43
C TYR A 296 3.88 29.52 -28.12
#